data_AF-A0A6N2I078-F1
#
_entry.id   AF-A0A6N2I078-F1
#
_cell.length_a   1.000
_cell.length_b   1.000
_cell.length_c   1.000
_cell.angle_alpha   90.00
_cell.angle_beta   90.00
_cell.angle_gamma   90.00
#
_symmetry.space_group_name_H-M   'P 1'
#
loop_
_entity.id
_entity.type
_entity.pdbx_description
1 polymer ?
#
loop_
_entity_poly.entity_id
_entity_poly.type
_entity_poly.pdbx_seq_one_letter_code
_entity_poly.pdbx_strand_id
1 'polypeptide(L)'
;MSQPGTATGTAGAADERWCEKVTVEFRNTGGAPARSGTVTFATHIIGGLGVDWGTVESTGPLPAPIDAGAARTGTYTVCVDAWRVPLGMHVETREVTAVSE
;
A
#
# COMPACT_ATOMS: atom_id res chain seq x y z
N MET A 1 14.27 7.91 -20.76
CA MET A 1 15.68 8.24 -20.42
C MET A 1 15.77 8.21 -18.90
N SER A 2 16.61 7.32 -18.36
CA SER A 2 16.84 7.18 -16.91
C SER A 2 17.73 8.29 -16.33
N GLN A 3 17.32 8.81 -15.15
CA GLN A 3 18.07 9.19 -13.92
C GLN A 3 19.24 10.23 -14.01
N PRO A 4 19.73 10.90 -12.91
CA PRO A 4 19.87 10.41 -11.50
C PRO A 4 19.80 11.40 -10.28
N GLY A 5 19.76 10.82 -9.05
CA GLY A 5 20.28 11.34 -7.75
C GLY A 5 19.33 12.18 -6.87
N THR A 6 19.14 12.03 -5.55
CA THR A 6 19.79 11.24 -4.49
C THR A 6 18.77 11.09 -3.35
N ALA A 7 18.35 9.87 -2.99
CA ALA A 7 17.54 9.64 -1.79
C ALA A 7 18.48 9.26 -0.63
N THR A 8 18.99 10.25 0.10
CA THR A 8 19.62 10.00 1.40
C THR A 8 18.51 9.85 2.44
N GLY A 9 17.93 8.67 2.50
CA GLY A 9 17.10 8.24 3.61
C GLY A 9 17.60 6.88 4.03
N THR A 10 18.17 6.75 5.22
CA THR A 10 18.27 5.44 5.86
C THR A 10 16.83 4.99 6.07
N ALA A 11 16.33 4.09 5.23
CA ALA A 11 15.10 3.38 5.53
C ALA A 11 15.37 2.65 6.86
N GLY A 12 14.85 3.20 7.96
CA GLY A 12 14.77 2.45 9.20
C GLY A 12 14.06 1.15 8.84
N ALA A 13 14.60 0.01 9.28
CA ALA A 13 13.91 -1.26 9.09
C ALA A 13 12.47 -1.05 9.58
N ALA A 14 11.49 -1.22 8.70
CA ALA A 14 10.11 -1.24 9.11
C ALA A 14 10.00 -2.33 10.17
N ASP A 15 9.75 -1.94 11.42
CA ASP A 15 9.58 -2.91 12.50
C ASP A 15 8.35 -3.75 12.15
N GLU A 16 8.53 -5.08 12.12
CA GLU A 16 7.49 -6.05 11.72
C GLU A 16 6.17 -5.85 12.51
N ARG A 17 6.26 -5.25 13.70
CA ARG A 17 5.13 -4.83 14.55
C ARG A 17 4.10 -3.96 13.82
N TRP A 18 4.54 -3.06 12.93
CA TRP A 18 3.65 -2.11 12.24
C TRP A 18 3.55 -2.39 10.74
N CYS A 19 3.71 -3.66 10.37
CA CYS A 19 3.48 -4.13 9.02
C CYS A 19 2.21 -4.95 8.95
N GLU A 20 1.32 -4.60 8.03
CA GLU A 20 0.13 -5.35 7.70
C GLU A 20 0.34 -6.14 6.41
N LYS A 21 -0.13 -7.39 6.40
CA LYS A 21 -0.21 -8.20 5.19
C LYS A 21 -1.61 -8.05 4.59
N VAL A 22 -1.72 -7.19 3.59
CA VAL A 22 -3.00 -6.84 2.96
C VAL A 22 -3.17 -7.69 1.72
N THR A 23 -4.26 -8.46 1.65
CA THR A 23 -4.62 -9.27 0.48
C THR A 23 -5.83 -8.66 -0.19
N VAL A 24 -5.70 -8.36 -1.49
CA VAL A 24 -6.73 -7.64 -2.26
C VAL A 24 -6.96 -8.37 -3.58
N GLU A 25 -8.23 -8.61 -3.91
CA GLU A 25 -8.64 -9.04 -5.25
C GLU A 25 -8.85 -7.81 -6.15
N PHE A 26 -8.13 -7.75 -7.26
CA PHE A 26 -8.29 -6.74 -8.29
C PHE A 26 -9.03 -7.35 -9.47
N ARG A 27 -10.16 -6.74 -9.84
CA ARG A 27 -10.97 -7.16 -10.98
C ARG A 27 -10.86 -6.14 -12.11
N ASN A 28 -10.42 -6.58 -13.28
CA ASN A 28 -10.39 -5.74 -14.47
C ASN A 28 -11.76 -5.78 -15.15
N THR A 29 -12.52 -4.69 -15.05
CA THR A 29 -13.83 -4.55 -15.69
C THR A 29 -13.75 -3.92 -17.09
N GLY A 30 -12.55 -3.56 -17.56
CA GLY A 30 -12.31 -3.00 -18.88
C GLY A 30 -12.29 -4.05 -20.00
N GLY A 31 -12.30 -3.59 -21.25
CA GLY A 31 -12.29 -4.44 -22.44
C GLY A 31 -10.90 -4.89 -22.91
N ALA A 32 -9.82 -4.46 -22.25
CA ALA A 32 -8.45 -4.78 -22.59
C ALA A 32 -7.68 -5.26 -21.35
N PRO A 33 -6.62 -6.09 -21.52
CA PRO A 33 -5.81 -6.54 -20.40
C PRO A 33 -5.06 -5.36 -19.75
N ALA A 34 -5.12 -5.27 -18.42
CA ALA A 34 -4.29 -4.37 -17.62
C ALA A 34 -2.88 -4.96 -17.55
N ARG A 35 -1.89 -4.29 -18.15
CA ARG A 35 -0.54 -4.86 -18.33
C ARG A 35 0.44 -4.43 -17.26
N SER A 36 0.23 -3.23 -16.72
CA SER A 36 0.93 -2.70 -15.57
C SER A 36 -0.02 -1.83 -14.77
N GLY A 37 0.46 -1.37 -13.62
CA GLY A 37 -0.27 -0.43 -12.80
C GLY A 37 0.29 -0.36 -11.40
N THR A 38 -0.21 0.60 -10.64
CA THR A 38 0.18 0.85 -9.26
C THR A 38 -1.03 0.72 -8.36
N VAL A 39 -0.87 0.01 -7.26
CA VAL A 39 -1.77 0.04 -6.12
C VAL A 39 -1.22 0.99 -5.06
N THR A 40 -2.08 1.81 -4.47
CA THR A 40 -1.77 2.68 -3.34
C THR A 40 -2.64 2.28 -2.16
N PHE A 41 -2.02 2.11 -1.00
CA PHE A 41 -2.63 1.79 0.28
C PHE A 41 -2.56 3.02 1.18
N ALA A 42 -3.67 3.36 1.84
CA ALA A 42 -3.69 4.37 2.89
C ALA A 42 -3.85 3.70 4.26
N THR A 43 -2.79 3.80 5.07
CA THR A 43 -2.74 3.25 6.43
C THR A 43 -2.91 4.36 7.45
N HIS A 44 -3.95 4.25 8.26
CA HIS A 44 -4.33 5.23 9.27
C HIS A 44 -3.72 4.85 10.61
N ILE A 45 -3.26 5.85 11.36
CA ILE A 45 -2.69 5.68 12.70
C ILE A 45 -3.77 6.09 13.70
N ILE A 46 -4.32 5.10 14.39
CA ILE A 46 -5.51 5.23 15.22
C ILE A 46 -5.13 5.28 16.70
N GLY A 47 -5.61 6.31 17.40
CA GLY A 47 -5.40 6.48 18.83
C GLY A 47 -6.42 5.75 19.70
N GLY A 48 -6.19 5.73 21.03
CA GLY A 48 -7.01 4.99 22.01
C GLY A 48 -8.50 5.36 22.13
N LEU A 49 -8.97 6.36 21.37
CA LEU A 49 -10.39 6.74 21.25
C LEU A 49 -10.93 6.58 19.81
N GLY A 50 -10.23 5.88 18.93
CA GLY A 50 -10.59 5.75 17.52
C GLY A 50 -10.29 7.00 16.68
N VAL A 51 -9.67 8.03 17.27
CA VAL A 51 -9.25 9.25 16.57
C VAL A 51 -8.16 8.90 15.57
N ASP A 52 -8.27 9.42 14.36
CA ASP A 52 -7.23 9.35 13.33
C ASP A 52 -6.22 10.47 13.54
N TRP A 53 -4.95 10.10 13.72
CA TRP A 53 -3.85 11.03 13.94
C TRP A 53 -3.00 11.26 12.70
N GLY A 54 -3.19 10.44 11.66
CA GLY A 54 -2.43 10.57 10.43
C GLY A 54 -2.56 9.36 9.52
N THR A 55 -2.37 9.64 8.24
CA THR A 55 -2.39 8.64 7.17
C THR A 55 -1.00 8.54 6.55
N VAL A 56 -0.56 7.31 6.30
CA VAL A 56 0.67 7.00 5.56
C VAL A 56 0.28 6.23 4.31
N GLU A 57 0.74 6.73 3.16
CA GLU A 57 0.56 6.03 1.90
C GLU A 57 1.71 5.07 1.62
N SER A 58 1.39 3.92 1.05
CA SER A 58 2.37 2.96 0.52
C SER A 58 1.94 2.52 -0.87
N THR A 59 2.89 2.30 -1.77
CA THR A 59 2.60 1.89 -3.14
C THR A 59 3.23 0.55 -3.48
N GLY A 60 2.61 -0.16 -4.42
CA GLY A 60 3.13 -1.42 -4.95
C GLY A 60 2.66 -1.65 -6.39
N PRO A 61 3.28 -2.59 -7.11
CA PRO A 61 2.82 -2.96 -8.44
C PRO A 61 1.49 -3.72 -8.37
N LEU A 62 0.57 -3.45 -9.30
CA LEU A 62 -0.59 -4.31 -9.52
C LEU A 62 -0.13 -5.74 -9.88
N PRO A 63 -0.91 -6.80 -9.55
CA PRO A 63 -0.56 -8.18 -9.88
C PRO A 63 -0.92 -8.46 -11.34
N ALA A 64 -0.19 -7.79 -12.23
CA ALA A 64 -0.40 -7.77 -13.67
C ALA A 64 0.34 -8.93 -14.38
N PRO A 65 -0.12 -9.35 -15.57
CA PRO A 65 -1.30 -8.85 -16.27
C PRO A 65 -2.63 -9.39 -15.71
N ILE A 66 -3.67 -8.56 -15.78
CA ILE A 66 -5.07 -8.95 -15.48
C ILE A 66 -5.89 -8.84 -16.75
N ASP A 67 -6.29 -9.99 -17.31
CA ASP A 67 -7.08 -10.04 -18.54
C ASP A 67 -8.42 -9.32 -18.41
N ALA A 68 -8.99 -8.90 -19.54
CA ALA A 68 -10.30 -8.26 -19.57
C ALA A 68 -11.37 -9.16 -18.92
N GLY A 69 -12.12 -8.62 -17.97
CA GLY A 69 -13.14 -9.36 -17.21
C GLY A 69 -12.59 -10.31 -16.13
N ALA A 70 -11.27 -10.50 -16.04
CA ALA A 70 -10.64 -11.38 -15.06
C ALA A 70 -10.39 -10.68 -13.72
N ALA A 71 -10.12 -11.47 -12.69
CA ALA A 71 -9.67 -11.00 -11.39
C ALA A 71 -8.37 -11.68 -10.99
N ARG A 72 -7.52 -10.96 -10.26
CA ARG A 72 -6.31 -11.49 -9.65
C ARG A 72 -6.12 -10.96 -8.23
N THR A 73 -5.69 -11.84 -7.35
CA THR A 73 -5.39 -11.49 -5.96
C THR A 73 -3.91 -11.18 -5.79
N GLY A 74 -3.62 -10.05 -5.15
CA GLY A 74 -2.27 -9.67 -4.73
C GLY A 74 -2.17 -9.59 -3.21
N THR A 75 -1.01 -9.95 -2.68
CA THR A 75 -0.68 -9.81 -1.25
C THR A 75 0.47 -8.84 -1.10
N TYR A 76 0.27 -7.83 -0.26
CA TYR A 76 1.19 -6.72 -0.05
C TYR A 76 1.56 -6.62 1.41
N THR A 77 2.80 -6.22 1.66
CA THR A 77 3.25 -5.86 3.00
C THR A 77 3.28 -4.35 3.07
N VAL A 78 2.41 -3.78 3.89
CA VAL A 78 2.25 -2.33 4.05
C VAL A 78 2.75 -1.98 5.44
N CYS A 79 3.76 -1.14 5.54
CA CYS A 79 4.40 -0.84 6.81
C CYS A 79 4.35 0.64 7.12
N VAL A 80 4.21 0.94 8.41
CA VAL A 80 4.37 2.29 8.96
C VAL A 80 5.62 2.33 9.82
N ASP A 81 6.44 3.36 9.65
CA ASP A 81 7.61 3.54 10.49
C ASP A 81 7.22 3.64 11.97
N ALA A 82 7.93 2.91 12.84
CA ALA A 82 7.57 2.80 14.24
C ALA A 82 7.54 4.13 15.01
N TRP A 83 8.36 5.11 14.60
CA TRP A 83 8.37 6.44 15.21
C TRP A 83 7.07 7.21 14.98
N ARG A 84 6.27 6.84 13.96
CA ARG A 84 4.96 7.46 13.67
C ARG A 84 3.83 6.89 14.52
N VAL A 85 4.03 5.76 15.19
CA VAL A 85 2.98 5.09 15.97
C VAL A 85 3.33 5.14 17.46
N PRO A 86 2.83 6.16 18.19
CA PRO A 86 2.98 6.25 19.64
C PRO A 86 2.45 5.01 20.39
N LEU A 87 2.95 4.83 21.61
CA LEU A 87 2.49 3.75 22.48
C LEU A 87 0.98 3.88 22.77
N GLY A 88 0.26 2.77 22.67
CA GLY A 88 -1.20 2.72 22.84
C GLY A 88 -2.01 3.06 21.59
N MET A 89 -1.33 3.33 20.47
CA MET A 89 -1.96 3.48 19.15
C MET A 89 -1.76 2.21 18.32
N HIS A 90 -2.52 2.10 17.24
CA HIS A 90 -2.39 1.03 16.26
C HIS A 90 -2.53 1.57 14.83
N VAL A 91 -2.30 0.70 13.85
CA VAL A 91 -2.45 1.03 12.43
C VAL A 91 -3.64 0.26 11.85
N GLU A 92 -4.29 0.86 10.86
CA GLU A 92 -5.35 0.22 10.06
C GLU A 92 -5.25 0.65 8.60
N THR A 93 -5.02 -0.29 7.68
CA THR A 93 -5.14 -0.01 6.24
C THR A 93 -6.60 -0.04 5.82
N ARG A 94 -7.14 1.12 5.39
CA ARG A 94 -8.58 1.27 5.09
C ARG A 94 -8.87 1.45 3.62
N GLU A 95 -7.98 2.14 2.92
CA GLU A 95 -8.21 2.53 1.54
C GLU A 95 -7.18 1.86 0.62
N VAL A 96 -7.68 1.33 -0.49
CA VAL A 96 -6.88 0.74 -1.56
C VAL A 96 -7.35 1.34 -2.87
N THR A 97 -6.45 2.02 -3.55
CA THR A 97 -6.70 2.54 -4.90
C THR A 97 -5.76 1.87 -5.87
N ALA A 98 -6.22 1.65 -7.10
CA ALA A 98 -5.40 1.01 -8.13
C ALA A 98 -5.61 1.73 -9.45
N VAL A 99 -4.51 2.01 -10.13
CA VAL A 99 -4.48 2.60 -11.46
C VAL A 99 -3.71 1.67 -12.39
N SER A 100 -4.35 1.24 -13.49
CA SER A 100 -3.76 0.37 -14.50
C SER A 100 -3.42 1.14 -15.77
N GLU A 101 -2.37 0.68 -16.46
CA GLU A 101 -1.88 1.22 -17.73
C GLU A 101 -1.95 0.17 -18.86
#